data_AF-A0A0D5Y149-F1
#
_entry.id   AF-A0A0D5Y149-F1
#
_cell.length_a   1.000
_cell.length_b   1.000
_cell.length_c   1.000
_cell.angle_alpha   90.00
_cell.angle_beta   90.00
_cell.angle_gamma   90.00
#
_symmetry.space_group_name_H-M   'P 1'
#
loop_
_entity.id
_entity.type
_entity.pdbx_description
1 polymer ?
#
loop_
_entity_poly.entity_id
_entity_poly.type
_entity_poly.pdbx_seq_one_letter_code
_entity_poly.pdbx_strand_id
1 'polypeptide(L)'
;MTRKIFTSRSALAWLVGLLLANTVLLAVLLFNNASKGYDMKMIKTKEPLLIESPTGDDNYYVLPVGTTLYREKSFPEGHDRYVVYLNHKGNIAHEEVPMKPEYGGQLIDPLWVSNVDADTLKVLFNRFPLSKDDVVAAIKSNEITRDDLADIIRSLP
;
A
#
# COMPACT_ATOMS: atom_id res chain seq x y z
N MET A 1 62.07 -34.07 -2.50
CA MET A 1 61.65 -34.12 -1.08
C MET A 1 60.20 -33.63 -1.01
N THR A 2 59.24 -34.55 -1.02
CA THR A 2 57.82 -34.24 -1.24
C THR A 2 57.14 -33.87 0.09
N ARG A 3 56.68 -32.63 0.20
CA ARG A 3 56.04 -32.03 1.37
C ARG A 3 54.67 -32.68 1.56
N LYS A 4 54.54 -33.67 2.45
CA LYS A 4 53.23 -34.21 2.85
C LYS A 4 52.51 -33.16 3.69
N ILE A 5 51.57 -32.47 3.08
CA ILE A 5 50.62 -31.60 3.79
C ILE A 5 49.69 -32.51 4.57
N PHE A 6 49.95 -32.67 5.86
CA PHE A 6 49.04 -33.31 6.81
C PHE A 6 47.89 -32.32 7.08
N THR A 7 46.88 -32.30 6.21
CA THR A 7 45.60 -31.70 6.58
C THR A 7 45.00 -32.55 7.70
N SER A 8 45.05 -32.04 8.93
CA SER A 8 44.43 -32.69 10.07
C SER A 8 42.94 -32.87 9.81
N ARG A 9 42.40 -34.05 10.09
CA ARG A 9 40.96 -34.33 9.99
C ARG A 9 40.12 -33.31 10.76
N SER A 10 40.69 -32.74 11.83
CA SER A 10 40.08 -31.64 12.57
C SER A 10 39.99 -30.34 11.78
N ALA A 11 41.03 -29.91 11.06
CA ALA A 11 40.99 -28.70 10.24
C ALA A 11 39.97 -28.80 9.10
N LEU A 12 39.84 -29.99 8.50
CA LEU A 12 38.81 -30.26 7.49
C LEU A 12 37.40 -30.17 8.09
N ALA A 13 37.19 -30.70 9.30
CA ALA A 13 35.91 -30.62 10.00
C ALA A 13 35.52 -29.18 10.36
N TRP A 14 36.48 -28.36 10.79
CA TRP A 14 36.25 -26.92 11.05
C TRP A 14 35.87 -26.14 9.79
N LEU A 15 36.54 -26.42 8.66
CA LEU A 15 36.21 -25.82 7.36
C LEU A 15 34.79 -26.19 6.91
N VAL A 16 34.41 -27.46 7.03
CA VAL A 16 33.06 -27.93 6.70
C VAL A 16 32.02 -27.29 7.63
N GLY A 17 32.31 -27.18 8.93
CA GLY A 17 31.43 -26.52 9.89
C GLY A 17 31.20 -25.03 9.57
N LEU A 18 32.27 -24.30 9.24
CA LEU A 18 32.19 -22.89 8.81
C LEU A 18 31.40 -22.72 7.51
N LEU A 19 31.59 -23.63 6.56
CA LEU A 19 30.88 -23.59 5.28
C LEU A 19 29.38 -23.85 5.49
N LEU A 20 29.03 -24.83 6.32
CA LEU A 20 27.65 -25.13 6.70
C LEU A 20 27.00 -23.96 7.43
N ALA A 21 27.69 -23.36 8.41
CA ALA A 21 27.19 -22.19 9.13
C ALA A 21 26.90 -21.01 8.20
N ASN A 22 27.81 -20.72 7.26
CA ASN A 22 27.60 -19.67 6.25
C ASN A 22 26.44 -19.99 5.30
N THR A 23 26.29 -21.25 4.86
CA THR A 23 25.15 -21.63 4.02
C THR A 23 23.82 -21.51 4.75
N VAL A 24 23.77 -21.85 6.05
CA VAL A 24 22.57 -21.68 6.88
C VAL A 24 22.26 -20.19 7.06
N LEU A 25 23.26 -19.36 7.33
CA LEU A 25 23.09 -17.91 7.45
C LEU A 25 22.56 -17.30 6.15
N LEU A 26 23.12 -17.69 4.99
CA LEU A 26 22.68 -17.24 3.69
C LEU A 26 21.24 -17.68 3.40
N ALA A 27 20.89 -18.93 3.73
CA ALA A 27 19.54 -19.44 3.59
C ALA A 27 18.56 -18.63 4.44
N VAL A 28 18.88 -18.36 5.72
CA VAL A 28 18.04 -17.54 6.61
C VAL A 28 17.84 -16.14 6.03
N LEU A 29 18.90 -15.48 5.54
CA LEU A 29 18.79 -14.16 4.93
C LEU A 29 17.92 -14.17 3.67
N LEU A 30 18.05 -15.20 2.82
CA LEU A 30 17.23 -15.36 1.61
C LEU A 30 15.77 -15.65 1.94
N PHE A 31 15.49 -16.57 2.87
CA PHE A 31 14.12 -16.90 3.27
C PHE A 31 13.41 -15.74 3.96
N ASN A 32 14.12 -14.94 4.77
CA ASN A 32 13.54 -13.79 5.46
C ASN A 32 13.23 -12.62 4.50
N ASN A 33 13.93 -12.54 3.36
CA ASN A 33 13.61 -11.57 2.30
C ASN A 33 12.54 -12.08 1.34
N ALA A 34 12.54 -13.37 0.99
CA ALA A 34 11.61 -13.94 0.02
C ALA A 34 10.18 -14.09 0.57
N SER A 35 10.00 -14.28 1.88
CA SER A 35 8.69 -14.49 2.51
C SER A 35 7.83 -13.23 2.61
N LYS A 36 8.41 -12.03 2.50
CA LYS A 36 7.69 -10.76 2.65
C LYS A 36 6.58 -10.54 1.61
N GLY A 37 6.66 -11.18 0.44
CA GLY A 37 5.74 -10.93 -0.67
C GLY A 37 4.41 -11.70 -0.61
N TYR A 38 4.34 -12.85 0.06
CA TYR A 38 3.20 -13.78 -0.07
C TYR A 38 2.24 -13.83 1.13
N ASP A 39 2.59 -13.22 2.26
CA ASP A 39 1.77 -13.26 3.49
C ASP A 39 1.10 -11.90 3.83
N MET A 40 1.15 -10.94 2.89
CA MET A 40 0.48 -9.66 3.10
C MET A 40 -1.04 -9.86 3.04
N LYS A 41 -1.71 -9.73 4.20
CA LYS A 41 -3.17 -9.77 4.28
C LYS A 41 -3.74 -8.66 3.39
N MET A 42 -4.55 -9.06 2.42
CA MET A 42 -5.23 -8.13 1.51
C MET A 42 -6.65 -7.85 1.99
N ILE A 43 -7.04 -6.58 1.95
CA ILE A 43 -8.42 -6.16 2.17
C ILE A 43 -8.88 -5.28 1.01
N LYS A 44 -10.17 -5.34 0.68
CA LYS A 44 -10.77 -4.50 -0.35
C LYS A 44 -11.70 -3.49 0.31
N THR A 45 -11.55 -2.20 0.00
CA THR A 45 -12.39 -1.14 0.57
C THR A 45 -13.85 -1.33 0.13
N LYS A 46 -14.77 -1.28 1.09
CA LYS A 46 -16.22 -1.31 0.84
C LYS A 46 -16.86 0.08 0.81
N GLU A 47 -16.12 1.07 1.25
CA GLU A 47 -16.49 2.48 1.31
C GLU A 47 -15.29 3.32 0.88
N PRO A 48 -15.51 4.55 0.39
CA PRO A 48 -14.42 5.48 0.14
C PRO A 48 -13.67 5.78 1.45
N LEU A 49 -12.36 5.98 1.35
CA LEU A 49 -11.54 6.41 2.47
C LEU A 49 -10.94 7.78 2.18
N LEU A 50 -10.92 8.66 3.17
CA LEU A 50 -10.30 9.97 3.07
C LEU A 50 -8.81 9.87 3.38
N ILE A 51 -7.98 10.45 2.54
CA ILE A 51 -6.53 10.58 2.75
C ILE A 51 -6.27 11.97 3.31
N GLU A 52 -5.67 12.03 4.49
CA GLU A 52 -5.31 13.29 5.14
C GLU A 52 -4.05 13.87 4.51
N SER A 53 -4.10 15.17 4.22
CA SER A 53 -2.98 15.90 3.66
C SER A 53 -1.97 16.26 4.75
N PRO A 54 -0.67 15.96 4.58
CA PRO A 54 0.37 16.32 5.54
C PRO A 54 0.49 17.84 5.74
N THR A 55 0.17 18.61 4.70
CA THR A 55 0.29 20.07 4.70
C THR A 55 -0.96 20.77 5.20
N GLY A 56 -2.02 20.02 5.57
CA GLY A 56 -3.30 20.59 6.00
C GLY A 56 -3.92 21.49 4.93
N ASP A 57 -3.70 21.17 3.65
CA ASP A 57 -4.40 21.89 2.59
C ASP A 57 -5.90 21.59 2.66
N ASP A 58 -6.74 22.53 2.21
CA ASP A 58 -8.19 22.34 2.20
C ASP A 58 -8.64 21.30 1.15
N ASN A 59 -7.72 20.54 0.55
CA ASN A 59 -8.03 19.58 -0.49
C ASN A 59 -8.34 18.22 0.14
N TYR A 60 -9.40 17.59 -0.35
CA TYR A 60 -9.79 16.25 0.07
C TYR A 60 -9.34 15.25 -0.98
N TYR A 61 -8.48 14.33 -0.57
CA TYR A 61 -8.03 13.22 -1.40
C TYR A 61 -8.78 11.96 -0.97
N VAL A 62 -9.38 11.24 -1.91
CA VAL A 62 -10.22 10.09 -1.58
C VAL A 62 -9.67 8.85 -2.28
N LEU A 63 -9.51 7.78 -1.51
CA LEU A 63 -9.29 6.46 -2.02
C LEU A 63 -10.64 5.84 -2.42
N PRO A 64 -10.82 5.44 -3.69
CA PRO A 64 -12.12 4.97 -4.15
C PRO A 64 -12.52 3.63 -3.51
N VAL A 65 -13.83 3.38 -3.52
CA VAL A 65 -14.38 2.09 -3.16
C VAL A 65 -13.82 0.99 -4.08
N GLY A 66 -13.59 -0.18 -3.53
CA GLY A 66 -13.04 -1.31 -4.26
C GLY A 66 -11.53 -1.30 -4.43
N THR A 67 -10.80 -0.38 -3.78
CA THR A 67 -9.34 -0.40 -3.77
C THR A 67 -8.81 -1.55 -2.92
N THR A 68 -7.83 -2.29 -3.44
CA THR A 68 -7.13 -3.34 -2.69
C THR A 68 -6.00 -2.73 -1.87
N LEU A 69 -6.06 -2.91 -0.56
CA LEU A 69 -5.02 -2.54 0.39
C LEU A 69 -4.22 -3.77 0.82
N TYR A 70 -2.90 -3.66 0.81
CA TYR A 70 -1.99 -4.72 1.26
C TYR A 70 -1.46 -4.35 2.64
N ARG A 71 -1.83 -5.10 3.68
CA ARG A 71 -1.38 -4.80 5.04
C ARG A 71 0.10 -5.12 5.19
N GLU A 72 0.90 -4.09 5.44
CA GLU A 72 2.35 -4.20 5.61
C GLU A 72 2.72 -4.50 7.06
N LYS A 73 2.22 -3.69 8.00
CA LYS A 73 2.59 -3.78 9.41
C LYS A 73 1.46 -3.31 10.31
N SER A 74 1.32 -3.96 11.46
CA SER A 74 0.45 -3.53 12.56
C SER A 74 1.28 -2.91 13.68
N PHE A 75 0.76 -1.83 14.27
CA PHE A 75 1.43 -1.04 15.29
C PHE A 75 0.74 -1.22 16.64
N PRO A 76 1.47 -1.30 17.77
CA PRO A 76 0.89 -1.44 19.11
C PRO A 76 -0.01 -0.25 19.51
N GLU A 77 0.14 0.89 18.85
CA GLU A 77 -0.70 2.09 18.99
C GLU A 77 -2.11 1.92 18.38
N GLY A 78 -2.42 0.76 17.78
CA GLY A 78 -3.78 0.43 17.32
C GLY A 78 -4.08 0.83 15.87
N HIS A 79 -3.07 1.13 15.07
CA HIS A 79 -3.21 1.41 13.64
C HIS A 79 -2.39 0.42 12.79
N ASP A 80 -2.82 0.27 11.55
CA ASP A 80 -2.16 -0.59 10.56
C ASP A 80 -1.63 0.27 9.41
N ARG A 81 -0.47 -0.09 8.89
CA ARG A 81 0.07 0.47 7.66
C ARG A 81 -0.28 -0.41 6.47
N TYR A 82 -0.74 0.23 5.41
CA TYR A 82 -1.13 -0.41 4.18
C TYR A 82 -0.31 0.13 3.00
N VAL A 83 -0.07 -0.74 2.02
CA VAL A 83 0.50 -0.40 0.72
C VAL A 83 -0.62 -0.42 -0.32
N VAL A 84 -0.61 0.57 -1.20
CA VAL A 84 -1.47 0.64 -2.38
C VAL A 84 -0.59 0.75 -3.61
N TYR A 85 -0.86 -0.07 -4.63
CA TYR A 85 -0.17 0.00 -5.91
C TYR A 85 -0.97 0.86 -6.88
N LEU A 86 -0.30 1.86 -7.45
CA LEU A 86 -0.86 2.78 -8.41
C LEU A 86 -0.07 2.67 -9.71
N ASN A 87 -0.77 2.56 -10.83
CA ASN A 87 -0.15 2.64 -12.14
C ASN A 87 -0.23 4.09 -12.62
N HIS A 88 0.92 4.65 -13.00
CA HIS A 88 0.99 5.98 -13.63
C HIS A 88 1.45 5.86 -15.07
N LYS A 89 0.85 6.65 -15.97
CA LYS A 89 1.24 6.70 -17.38
C LYS A 89 1.81 8.09 -17.70
N GLY A 90 3.09 8.13 -18.11
CA GLY A 90 3.78 9.36 -18.49
C GLY A 90 4.79 9.83 -17.44
N ASN A 91 5.20 11.09 -17.54
CA ASN A 91 6.21 11.69 -16.67
C ASN A 91 5.55 12.37 -15.46
N ILE A 92 6.11 12.14 -14.28
CA ILE A 92 5.69 12.77 -13.03
C ILE A 92 6.60 13.98 -12.79
N ALA A 93 6.02 15.16 -12.55
CA ALA A 93 6.77 16.29 -12.02
C ALA A 93 7.20 15.97 -10.59
N HIS A 94 8.50 15.97 -10.33
CA HIS A 94 9.06 15.52 -9.06
C HIS A 94 10.23 16.40 -8.65
N GLU A 95 10.48 16.42 -7.35
CA GLU A 95 11.73 16.91 -6.76
C GLU A 95 12.57 15.70 -6.33
N GLU A 96 13.88 15.76 -6.52
CA GLU A 96 14.76 14.72 -6.02
C GLU A 96 14.90 14.82 -4.50
N VAL A 97 14.54 13.75 -3.79
CA VAL A 97 14.77 13.62 -2.35
C VAL A 97 16.06 12.83 -2.14
N PRO A 98 17.16 13.47 -1.69
CA PRO A 98 18.44 12.79 -1.52
C PRO A 98 18.37 11.78 -0.38
N MET A 99 18.98 10.61 -0.57
CA MET A 99 19.11 9.60 0.47
C MET A 99 20.01 10.08 1.60
N LYS A 100 19.45 10.14 2.81
CA LYS A 100 20.20 10.43 4.03
C LYS A 100 20.50 9.16 4.82
N PRO A 101 21.61 9.09 5.58
CA PRO A 101 21.94 7.93 6.42
C PRO A 101 20.82 7.56 7.42
N GLU A 102 20.10 8.57 7.92
CA GLU A 102 18.97 8.41 8.84
C GLU A 102 17.78 7.61 8.24
N TYR A 103 17.69 7.50 6.91
CA TYR A 103 16.62 6.75 6.24
C TYR A 103 16.90 5.25 6.14
N GLY A 104 18.11 4.79 6.48
CA GLY A 104 18.41 3.35 6.56
C GLY A 104 18.14 2.55 5.27
N GLY A 105 18.10 3.21 4.11
CA GLY A 105 17.80 2.59 2.82
C GLY A 105 16.40 2.87 2.24
N GLN A 106 15.47 3.44 3.02
CA GLN A 106 14.13 3.78 2.54
C GLN A 106 13.51 4.91 3.36
N LEU A 107 13.05 5.99 2.70
CA LEU A 107 12.20 6.98 3.34
C LEU A 107 10.75 6.47 3.36
N ILE A 108 10.17 6.30 4.55
CA ILE A 108 8.76 5.94 4.72
C ILE A 108 8.04 7.12 5.37
N ASP A 109 7.26 7.85 4.56
CA ASP A 109 6.47 9.00 4.97
C ASP A 109 4.98 8.73 4.64
N PRO A 110 4.25 8.02 5.53
CA PRO A 110 2.90 7.53 5.22
C PRO A 110 1.84 8.63 5.39
N LEU A 111 0.86 8.63 4.48
CA LEU A 111 -0.35 9.44 4.62
C LEU A 111 -1.38 8.73 5.53
N TRP A 112 -2.09 9.51 6.34
CA TRP A 112 -3.18 8.99 7.17
C TRP A 112 -4.43 8.77 6.33
N VAL A 113 -5.17 7.73 6.66
CA VAL A 113 -6.40 7.36 5.97
C VAL A 113 -7.49 7.11 7.00
N SER A 114 -8.66 7.73 6.80
CA SER A 114 -9.82 7.64 7.68
C SER A 114 -11.10 7.35 6.90
N ASN A 115 -12.12 6.85 7.60
CA ASN A 115 -13.44 6.60 7.00
C ASN A 115 -14.15 7.94 6.79
N VAL A 116 -14.95 8.04 5.73
CA VAL A 116 -15.71 9.26 5.46
C VAL A 116 -16.99 9.27 6.30
N ASP A 117 -17.14 10.24 7.19
CA ASP A 117 -18.38 10.45 7.95
C ASP A 117 -19.45 11.23 7.16
N ALA A 118 -20.68 11.24 7.67
CA ALA A 118 -21.84 11.83 7.00
C ALA A 118 -21.73 13.36 6.78
N ASP A 119 -21.03 14.07 7.66
CA ASP A 119 -20.87 15.52 7.54
C ASP A 119 -19.74 15.84 6.56
N THR A 120 -18.64 15.08 6.59
CA THR A 120 -17.59 15.14 5.56
C THR A 120 -18.12 14.78 4.18
N LEU A 121 -19.00 13.79 4.06
CA LEU A 121 -19.67 13.45 2.78
C LEU A 121 -20.42 14.65 2.19
N LYS A 122 -21.16 15.41 2.99
CA LYS A 122 -21.88 16.61 2.50
C LYS A 122 -20.92 17.65 1.93
N VAL A 123 -19.78 17.85 2.60
CA VAL A 123 -18.73 18.79 2.16
C VAL A 123 -18.07 18.30 0.88
N LEU A 124 -17.78 17.00 0.78
CA LEU A 124 -17.23 16.37 -0.42
C LEU A 124 -18.18 16.52 -1.61
N PHE A 125 -19.47 16.20 -1.45
CA PHE A 125 -20.46 16.33 -2.52
C PHE A 125 -20.62 17.78 -3.00
N ASN A 126 -20.46 18.77 -2.11
CA ASN A 126 -20.49 20.18 -2.50
C ASN A 126 -19.26 20.62 -3.33
N ARG A 127 -18.15 19.87 -3.29
CA ARG A 127 -16.90 20.17 -4.02
C ARG A 127 -16.63 19.21 -5.20
N PHE A 128 -17.27 18.06 -5.25
CA PHE A 128 -17.29 17.23 -6.45
C PHE A 128 -18.05 17.98 -7.57
N PRO A 129 -17.56 17.95 -8.83
CA PRO A 129 -18.16 18.69 -9.95
C PRO A 129 -19.49 18.10 -10.45
N LEU A 130 -20.16 17.27 -9.65
CA LEU A 130 -21.46 16.71 -9.96
C LEU A 130 -22.50 17.46 -9.13
N SER A 131 -22.90 18.64 -9.59
CA SER A 131 -24.08 19.29 -9.05
C SER A 131 -25.31 18.41 -9.30
N LYS A 132 -26.39 18.62 -8.53
CA LYS A 132 -27.68 17.95 -8.79
C LYS A 132 -28.10 18.09 -10.26
N ASP A 133 -27.76 19.21 -10.89
CA ASP A 133 -28.07 19.48 -12.29
C ASP A 133 -27.16 18.70 -13.25
N ASP A 134 -25.88 18.48 -12.91
CA ASP A 134 -24.96 17.64 -13.71
C ASP A 134 -25.33 16.16 -13.62
N VAL A 135 -25.76 15.70 -12.45
CA VAL A 135 -26.31 14.35 -12.26
C VAL A 135 -27.59 14.20 -13.09
N VAL A 136 -28.49 15.18 -13.04
CA VAL A 136 -29.72 15.20 -13.86
C VAL A 136 -29.39 15.26 -15.36
N ALA A 137 -28.36 15.99 -15.76
CA ALA A 137 -27.91 16.08 -17.15
C ALA A 137 -27.32 14.75 -17.64
N ALA A 138 -26.47 14.11 -16.83
CA ALA A 138 -25.90 12.80 -17.12
C ALA A 138 -26.96 11.68 -17.17
N ILE A 139 -27.98 11.75 -16.29
CA ILE A 139 -29.15 10.87 -16.30
C ILE A 139 -29.95 11.07 -17.59
N LYS A 140 -30.24 12.34 -17.96
CA LYS A 140 -30.96 12.68 -19.20
C LYS A 140 -30.20 12.24 -20.46
N SER A 141 -28.87 12.33 -20.47
CA SER A 141 -28.06 11.94 -21.63
C SER A 141 -27.93 10.43 -21.81
N ASN A 142 -28.11 9.65 -20.74
CA ASN A 142 -28.03 8.18 -20.78
C ASN A 142 -29.42 7.50 -20.87
N GLU A 143 -30.48 8.26 -21.18
CA GLU A 143 -31.87 7.74 -21.28
C GLU A 143 -32.38 7.03 -20.01
N ILE A 144 -31.77 7.29 -18.85
CA ILE A 144 -32.22 6.73 -17.57
C ILE A 144 -33.55 7.40 -17.20
N THR A 145 -34.60 6.60 -17.08
CA THR A 145 -35.94 7.10 -16.80
C THR A 145 -36.15 7.35 -15.31
N ARG A 146 -37.24 8.05 -14.94
CA ARG A 146 -37.61 8.26 -13.54
C ARG A 146 -37.88 6.94 -12.80
N ASP A 147 -38.34 5.92 -13.53
CA ASP A 147 -38.63 4.61 -12.96
C ASP A 147 -37.33 3.84 -12.66
N ASP A 148 -36.34 3.91 -13.55
CA ASP A 148 -35.00 3.35 -13.29
C ASP A 148 -34.34 4.01 -12.05
N LEU A 149 -34.53 5.32 -11.87
CA LEU A 149 -34.08 6.02 -10.66
C LEU A 149 -34.82 5.59 -9.41
N ALA A 150 -36.14 5.41 -9.50
CA ALA A 150 -36.93 4.93 -8.38
C ALA A 150 -36.49 3.50 -7.98
N ASP A 151 -36.11 2.68 -8.95
CA ASP A 151 -35.61 1.33 -8.71
C ASP A 151 -34.20 1.33 -8.12
N ILE A 152 -33.31 2.21 -8.57
CA ILE A 152 -32.01 2.43 -7.91
C ILE A 152 -32.22 2.83 -6.45
N ILE A 153 -33.08 3.83 -6.18
CA ILE A 153 -33.35 4.29 -4.81
C ILE A 153 -33.97 3.18 -3.95
N ARG A 154 -34.86 2.36 -4.50
CA ARG A 154 -35.43 1.19 -3.81
C ARG A 154 -34.43 0.08 -3.57
N SER A 155 -33.37 -0.01 -4.39
CA SER A 155 -32.30 -1.00 -4.27
C SER A 155 -31.19 -0.61 -3.29
N LEU A 156 -31.17 0.65 -2.84
CA LEU A 156 -30.26 1.09 -1.79
C LEU A 156 -30.70 0.48 -0.44
N PRO A 157 -29.76 -0.09 0.34
CA PRO A 157 -30.07 -0.72 1.63
C PRO A 157 -30.55 0.27 2.69
#